data_AF-A0A7S0AGL1-F1
#
_entry.id   AF-A0A7S0AGL1-F1
#
_cell.length_a   1.000
_cell.length_b   1.000
_cell.length_c   1.000
_cell.angle_alpha   90.00
_cell.angle_beta   90.00
_cell.angle_gamma   90.00
#
_symmetry.space_group_name_H-M   'P 1'
#
loop_
_entity.id
_entity.type
_entity.pdbx_description
1 polymer ?
#
loop_
_entity_poly.entity_id
_entity_poly.type
_entity_poly.pdbx_seq_one_letter_code
_entity_poly.pdbx_strand_id
1 'polypeptide(L)'
;ASAFPIAFLSNPFTYIFLVICLAFEATGICQGAWVLAWIMKKVINLQRDEVYIGTAEEREKDGHKDNTTDLPGGAGHMIKLPGFYDEAPDALKELVASDPEVKKWMESMTASVQLAEEEVAEVSDQVA
;
A
#
# COMPACT_ATOMS: atom_id res chain seq x y z
N ALA A 1 -30.54 4.51 -21.03
CA ALA A 1 -31.16 5.40 -22.04
C ALA A 1 -31.51 4.57 -23.27
N SER A 2 -32.64 3.88 -23.26
CA SER A 2 -33.07 2.92 -24.30
C SER A 2 -34.45 3.26 -24.90
N ALA A 3 -34.90 4.51 -24.73
CA ALA A 3 -36.16 4.99 -25.30
C ALA A 3 -35.88 6.20 -26.21
N PHE A 4 -36.27 6.06 -27.48
CA PHE A 4 -36.18 6.98 -28.62
C PHE A 4 -34.83 7.12 -29.36
N PRO A 5 -34.36 6.06 -30.03
CA PRO A 5 -33.22 6.16 -30.96
C PRO A 5 -33.59 6.82 -32.31
N ILE A 6 -34.86 6.83 -32.71
CA ILE A 6 -35.28 7.29 -34.06
C ILE A 6 -35.13 8.80 -34.28
N ALA A 7 -35.37 9.63 -33.26
CA ALA A 7 -35.19 11.08 -33.37
C ALA A 7 -33.70 11.49 -33.37
N PHE A 8 -32.82 10.64 -32.84
CA PHE A 8 -31.37 10.85 -32.88
C PHE A 8 -30.76 10.34 -34.20
N LEU A 9 -31.32 9.27 -34.79
CA LEU A 9 -30.92 8.72 -36.08
C LEU A 9 -31.32 9.58 -37.30
N SER A 10 -32.21 10.56 -37.14
CA SER A 10 -32.59 11.48 -38.23
C SER A 10 -31.54 12.57 -38.50
N ASN A 11 -30.51 12.68 -37.65
CA ASN A 11 -29.43 13.64 -37.82
C ASN A 11 -28.28 13.02 -38.65
N PRO A 12 -27.86 13.61 -39.79
CA PRO A 12 -26.81 13.04 -40.63
C PRO A 12 -25.47 12.81 -39.91
N PHE A 13 -25.18 13.58 -38.85
CA PHE A 13 -23.97 13.39 -38.05
C PHE A 13 -23.97 12.06 -37.30
N THR A 14 -25.13 11.59 -36.82
CA THR A 14 -25.20 10.34 -36.06
C THR A 14 -24.96 9.13 -36.94
N TYR A 15 -25.36 9.18 -38.21
CA TYR A 15 -25.00 8.18 -39.21
C TYR A 15 -23.47 8.09 -39.42
N ILE A 16 -22.79 9.24 -39.54
CA ILE A 16 -21.32 9.27 -39.70
C ILE A 16 -20.61 8.66 -38.49
N PHE A 17 -21.03 9.01 -37.27
CA PHE A 17 -20.47 8.44 -36.05
C PHE A 17 -20.68 6.92 -35.96
N LEU A 18 -21.87 6.43 -36.34
CA LEU A 18 -22.15 4.99 -36.34
C LEU A 18 -21.28 4.23 -37.34
N VAL A 19 -21.03 4.78 -38.54
CA VAL A 19 -20.12 4.17 -39.53
C VAL A 19 -18.69 4.11 -39.01
N ILE A 20 -18.21 5.17 -38.33
CA ILE A 20 -16.87 5.19 -37.72
C ILE A 20 -16.79 4.15 -36.59
N CYS A 21 -17.80 4.05 -35.73
CA CYS A 21 -17.87 3.03 -34.68
C CYS A 21 -17.87 1.61 -35.27
N LEU A 22 -18.64 1.37 -36.33
CA LEU A 22 -18.69 0.07 -37.01
C LEU A 22 -17.34 -0.26 -37.70
N ALA A 23 -16.64 0.75 -38.23
CA ALA A 23 -15.30 0.60 -38.77
C ALA A 23 -14.26 0.31 -37.67
N PHE A 24 -14.40 0.91 -36.49
CA PHE A 24 -13.55 0.60 -35.33
C PHE A 24 -13.81 -0.79 -34.76
N GLU A 25 -15.05 -1.26 -34.79
CA GLU A 25 -15.40 -2.64 -34.48
C GLU A 25 -14.81 -3.61 -35.51
N ALA A 26 -14.95 -3.31 -36.81
CA ALA A 26 -14.41 -4.14 -37.89
C ALA A 26 -12.87 -4.20 -37.93
N THR A 27 -12.19 -3.13 -37.54
CA THR A 27 -10.72 -3.12 -37.38
C THR A 27 -10.25 -3.89 -36.14
N GLY A 28 -11.18 -4.30 -35.27
CA GLY A 28 -10.86 -5.11 -34.10
C GLY A 28 -10.00 -4.38 -33.08
N ILE A 29 -10.02 -3.04 -33.02
CA ILE A 29 -9.21 -2.27 -32.07
C ILE A 29 -9.55 -2.64 -30.61
N CYS A 30 -10.81 -2.98 -30.33
CA CYS A 30 -11.23 -3.52 -29.03
C CYS A 30 -10.61 -4.90 -28.73
N GLN A 31 -10.39 -5.72 -29.77
CA GLN A 31 -9.58 -6.95 -29.69
C GLN A 31 -8.07 -6.63 -29.74
N GLY A 32 -7.66 -5.43 -30.13
CA GLY A 32 -6.27 -4.96 -30.14
C GLY A 32 -5.77 -4.49 -28.77
N ALA A 33 -6.65 -4.31 -27.79
CA ALA A 33 -6.28 -3.87 -26.45
C ALA A 33 -5.26 -4.81 -25.77
N TRP A 34 -5.40 -6.13 -25.93
CA TRP A 34 -4.44 -7.08 -25.36
C TRP A 34 -3.10 -7.08 -26.12
N VAL A 35 -3.12 -6.85 -27.44
CA VAL A 35 -1.90 -6.71 -28.26
C VAL A 35 -1.15 -5.43 -27.89
N LEU A 36 -1.87 -4.33 -27.70
CA LEU A 36 -1.31 -3.05 -27.24
C LEU A 36 -0.71 -3.19 -25.84
N ALA A 37 -1.40 -3.86 -24.92
CA ALA A 37 -0.88 -4.17 -23.58
C ALA A 37 0.38 -5.05 -23.63
N TRP A 38 0.43 -6.02 -24.55
CA TRP A 38 1.60 -6.88 -24.76
C TRP A 38 2.80 -6.09 -25.30
N ILE A 39 2.59 -5.24 -26.31
CA ILE A 39 3.63 -4.33 -26.85
C ILE A 39 4.12 -3.38 -25.76
N MET A 40 3.21 -2.77 -25.01
CA MET A 40 3.54 -1.85 -23.92
C MET A 40 4.37 -2.54 -22.83
N LYS A 41 4.03 -3.79 -22.46
CA LYS A 41 4.82 -4.59 -21.52
C LYS A 41 6.25 -4.81 -22.01
N LYS A 42 6.45 -5.03 -23.32
CA LYS A 42 7.77 -5.22 -23.94
C LYS A 42 8.59 -3.92 -23.99
N VAL A 43 7.95 -2.79 -24.30
CA VAL A 43 8.62 -1.48 -24.40
C VAL A 43 9.01 -0.94 -23.03
N ILE A 44 8.13 -1.05 -22.03
CA ILE A 44 8.35 -0.50 -20.68
C ILE A 44 9.21 -1.43 -19.81
N ASN A 45 9.56 -2.62 -20.32
CA ASN A 45 10.37 -3.61 -19.60
C ASN A 45 9.82 -3.93 -18.20
N LEU A 46 8.48 -4.02 -18.09
CA LEU A 46 7.80 -4.41 -16.87
C LEU A 46 8.15 -5.86 -16.54
N GLN A 47 9.00 -6.06 -15.53
CA GLN A 47 9.32 -7.38 -14.97
C GLN A 47 8.50 -7.63 -13.72
N ARG A 48 8.46 -8.90 -13.30
CA ARG A 48 7.92 -9.23 -11.97
C ARG A 48 8.90 -8.77 -10.89
N ASP A 49 8.35 -8.43 -9.73
CA ASP A 49 9.13 -7.95 -8.58
C ASP A 49 10.26 -8.89 -8.19
N GLU A 50 10.09 -10.20 -8.37
CA GLU A 50 11.14 -11.19 -8.15
C GLU A 50 12.41 -10.96 -9.00
N VAL A 51 12.31 -10.28 -10.15
CA VAL A 51 13.47 -9.98 -11.02
C VAL A 51 14.18 -8.69 -10.58
N TYR A 52 13.44 -7.70 -10.09
CA TYR A 52 13.99 -6.38 -9.74
C TYR A 52 14.32 -6.22 -8.25
N ILE A 53 13.57 -6.88 -7.38
CA ILE A 53 13.68 -6.77 -5.93
C ILE A 53 14.07 -8.12 -5.30
N GLY A 54 14.10 -9.21 -6.07
CA GLY A 54 14.44 -10.55 -5.58
C GLY A 54 13.31 -11.23 -4.81
N THR A 55 13.44 -12.53 -4.60
CA THR A 55 12.52 -13.30 -3.73
C THR A 55 12.74 -12.96 -2.25
N ALA A 56 11.73 -13.19 -1.41
CA ALA A 56 11.81 -12.90 0.02
C ALA A 56 13.01 -13.59 0.70
N GLU A 57 13.33 -14.81 0.27
CA GLU A 57 14.46 -15.60 0.76
C GLU A 57 15.82 -14.99 0.37
N GLU A 58 15.92 -14.39 -0.82
CA GLU A 58 17.13 -13.70 -1.27
C GLU A 58 17.33 -12.38 -0.52
N ARG A 59 16.24 -11.66 -0.21
CA ARG A 59 16.32 -10.42 0.61
C ARG A 59 16.77 -10.69 2.05
N GLU A 60 16.37 -11.82 2.62
CA GLU A 60 16.80 -12.23 3.96
C GLU A 60 18.31 -12.54 3.97
N LYS A 61 18.83 -13.19 2.92
CA LYS A 61 20.25 -13.52 2.77
C LYS A 61 21.11 -12.30 2.46
N ASP A 62 20.63 -11.41 1.61
CA ASP A 62 21.35 -10.20 1.19
C ASP A 62 21.18 -9.03 2.18
N GLY A 63 20.58 -9.28 3.34
CA GLY A 63 20.45 -8.29 4.42
C GLY A 63 19.62 -7.06 4.03
N HIS A 64 18.77 -7.17 3.00
CA HIS A 64 17.84 -6.12 2.59
C HIS A 64 16.62 -6.09 3.54
N LYS A 65 16.89 -5.87 4.82
CA LYS A 65 15.86 -5.59 5.81
C LYS A 65 15.39 -4.14 5.62
N ASP A 66 14.09 -3.92 5.78
CA ASP A 66 13.53 -2.58 5.76
C ASP A 66 14.17 -1.74 6.89
N ASN A 67 14.69 -0.57 6.56
CA ASN A 67 15.23 0.37 7.53
C ASN A 67 14.07 1.00 8.32
N THR A 68 13.68 0.34 9.42
CA THR A 68 12.66 0.84 10.34
C THR A 68 13.08 2.11 11.09
N THR A 69 14.38 2.44 11.06
CA THR A 69 14.98 3.59 11.74
C THR A 69 14.79 4.92 11.00
N ASP A 70 14.69 4.89 9.66
CA ASP A 70 14.63 6.09 8.81
C ASP A 70 13.22 6.36 8.27
N LEU A 71 12.20 5.79 8.91
CA LEU A 71 10.81 6.05 8.54
C LEU A 71 10.43 7.46 9.01
N PRO A 72 10.06 8.39 8.10
CA PRO A 72 9.64 9.72 8.50
C PRO A 72 8.37 9.58 9.35
N GLY A 73 8.50 9.89 10.65
CA GLY A 73 7.39 9.89 11.59
C GLY A 73 6.42 11.04 11.33
N GLY A 74 5.59 10.87 10.30
CA GLY A 74 4.49 11.74 9.96
C GLY A 74 3.14 11.04 10.17
N ALA A 75 2.08 11.84 10.22
CA ALA A 75 0.71 11.33 10.29
C ALA A 75 0.45 10.28 9.19
N GLY A 76 -0.07 9.12 9.56
CA GLY A 76 -0.34 7.99 8.65
C GLY A 76 0.71 6.87 8.67
N HIS A 77 1.86 7.06 9.34
CA HIS A 77 2.85 5.99 9.53
C HIS A 77 2.68 5.34 10.90
N MET A 78 2.49 4.02 10.94
CA MET A 78 2.47 3.26 12.20
C MET A 78 3.90 3.08 12.70
N ILE A 79 4.34 3.98 13.57
CA ILE A 79 5.59 3.81 14.33
C ILE A 79 5.24 3.18 15.66
N LYS A 80 5.91 2.07 15.99
CA LYS A 80 5.73 1.41 17.29
C LYS A 80 6.36 2.28 18.37
N LEU A 81 5.62 2.48 19.46
CA LEU A 81 6.08 3.31 20.58
C LEU A 81 7.32 2.66 21.23
N PRO A 82 8.24 3.46 21.80
CA PRO A 82 9.47 2.94 22.41
C PRO A 82 9.25 1.97 23.58
N GLY A 83 8.03 1.82 24.11
CA GLY A 83 7.72 0.90 25.22
C GLY A 83 7.72 -0.60 24.89
N PHE A 84 7.90 -1.01 23.62
CA PHE A 84 7.96 -2.41 23.20
C PHE A 84 9.44 -2.86 23.07
N TYR A 85 9.97 -3.51 24.10
CA TYR A 85 11.40 -3.88 24.23
C TYR A 85 11.97 -4.65 23.02
N ASP A 86 11.18 -5.54 22.41
CA ASP A 86 11.66 -6.38 21.31
C ASP A 86 11.90 -5.59 20.01
N GLU A 87 11.19 -4.47 19.83
CA GLU A 87 11.15 -3.70 18.58
C GLU A 87 11.64 -2.26 18.75
N ALA A 88 12.24 -1.95 19.90
CA ALA A 88 12.89 -0.66 20.13
C ALA A 88 14.04 -0.44 19.13
N PRO A 89 14.28 0.81 18.68
CA PRO A 89 15.43 1.16 17.84
C PRO A 89 16.74 0.71 18.50
N ASP A 90 17.72 0.28 17.69
CA ASP A 90 18.97 -0.29 18.19
C ASP A 90 19.73 0.68 19.13
N ALA A 91 19.72 1.98 18.82
CA ALA A 91 20.30 3.02 19.67
C ALA A 91 19.66 3.07 21.07
N LEU A 92 18.35 2.82 21.19
CA LEU A 92 17.67 2.79 22.48
C LEU A 92 17.99 1.50 23.24
N LYS A 93 18.14 0.36 22.56
CA LYS A 93 18.57 -0.91 23.17
C LYS A 93 19.98 -0.79 23.73
N GLU A 94 20.90 -0.16 23.00
CA GLU A 94 22.25 0.14 23.49
C GLU A 94 22.23 1.08 24.69
N LEU A 95 21.38 2.13 24.64
CA LEU A 95 21.27 3.09 25.74
C LEU A 95 20.75 2.43 27.02
N VAL A 96 19.70 1.60 26.92
CA VAL A 96 19.13 0.84 28.05
C VAL A 96 20.14 -0.15 28.63
N ALA A 97 21.02 -0.72 27.79
CA ALA A 97 22.10 -1.59 28.25
C ALA A 97 23.20 -0.79 28.99
N SER A 98 23.45 0.45 28.58
CA SER A 98 24.49 1.30 29.16
C SER A 98 24.08 2.06 30.43
N ASP A 99 22.81 2.48 30.53
CA ASP A 99 22.32 3.36 31.59
C ASP A 99 21.16 2.75 32.41
N PRO A 100 21.36 2.47 33.71
CA PRO A 100 20.32 1.90 34.57
C PRO A 100 19.18 2.87 34.89
N GLU A 101 19.35 4.19 34.76
CA GLU A 101 18.26 5.16 34.96
C GLU A 101 17.27 5.14 33.80
N VAL A 102 17.80 5.07 32.57
CA VAL A 102 16.98 4.94 31.35
C VAL A 102 16.14 3.67 31.41
N LYS A 103 16.71 2.57 31.90
CA LYS A 103 15.97 1.32 32.11
C LYS A 103 14.77 1.48 33.06
N LYS A 104 14.98 2.12 34.22
CA LYS A 104 13.89 2.36 35.20
C LYS A 104 12.80 3.26 34.62
N TRP A 105 13.19 4.28 33.85
CA TRP A 105 12.24 5.14 33.18
C TRP A 105 11.40 4.37 32.15
N MET A 106 12.04 3.53 31.33
CA MET A 106 11.35 2.67 30.37
C MET A 106 10.35 1.72 31.06
N GLU A 107 10.76 1.07 32.16
CA GLU A 107 9.87 0.22 32.96
C GLU A 107 8.66 1.00 33.51
N SER A 108 8.86 2.24 33.98
CA SER A 108 7.76 3.10 34.44
C SER A 108 6.80 3.48 33.31
N MET A 109 7.34 3.70 32.11
CA MET A 109 6.56 4.06 30.94
C MET A 109 5.72 2.88 30.45
N THR A 110 6.30 1.68 30.37
CA THR A 110 5.57 0.44 30.06
C THR A 110 4.44 0.20 31.07
N ALA A 111 4.68 0.41 32.37
CA ALA A 111 3.65 0.28 33.39
C ALA A 111 2.48 1.26 33.18
N SER A 112 2.76 2.52 32.83
CA SER A 112 1.70 3.50 32.54
C SER A 112 0.87 3.17 31.30
N VAL A 113 1.50 2.56 30.28
CA VAL A 113 0.81 2.15 29.05
C VAL A 113 -0.09 0.95 29.30
N GLN A 114 0.38 -0.05 30.07
CA GLN A 114 -0.44 -1.20 30.47
C GLN A 114 -1.67 -0.78 31.27
N LEU A 115 -1.51 0.14 32.22
CA LEU A 115 -2.64 0.68 32.98
C LEU A 115 -3.65 1.41 32.08
N ALA A 116 -3.18 2.19 31.10
CA ALA A 116 -4.06 2.86 30.14
C ALA A 116 -4.80 1.86 29.23
N GLU A 117 -4.16 0.75 28.84
CA GLU A 117 -4.78 -0.29 28.02
C GLU A 117 -5.85 -1.07 28.81
N GLU A 118 -5.59 -1.34 30.10
CA GLU A 118 -6.58 -1.93 31.02
C GLU A 118 -7.78 -1.00 31.25
N GLU A 119 -7.57 0.30 31.47
CA GLU A 119 -8.65 1.28 31.58
C GLU A 119 -9.49 1.36 30.30
N VAL A 120 -8.86 1.37 29.13
CA VAL A 120 -9.57 1.40 27.83
C VAL A 120 -10.33 0.10 27.60
N ALA A 121 -9.78 -1.05 27.99
CA ALA A 121 -10.47 -2.34 27.92
C ALA A 121 -11.70 -2.38 28.84
N GLU A 122 -11.58 -1.92 30.09
CA GLU A 122 -12.68 -1.88 31.06
C GLU A 122 -13.81 -0.93 30.60
N VAL A 123 -13.45 0.23 30.02
CA VAL A 123 -14.44 1.16 29.44
C VAL A 123 -15.12 0.55 28.20
N SER A 124 -14.40 -0.22 27.38
CA SER A 124 -14.99 -0.88 26.21
C SER A 124 -15.99 -1.97 26.57
N ASP A 125 -15.74 -2.71 27.66
CA ASP A 125 -16.65 -3.74 28.19
C ASP A 125 -17.90 -3.16 28.87
N GLN A 126 -17.86 -1.92 29.36
CA GLN A 126 -19.04 -1.24 29.94
C GLN A 126 -19.94 -0.55 28.91
N VAL A 127 -19.45 -0.36 27.68
CA VAL A 127 -20.18 0.33 26.59
C VAL A 127 -20.73 -0.66 25.55
N ALA A 128 -20.38 -1.96 25.66
CA ALA A 128 -20.94 -3.07 24.88
C ALA A 128 -22.19 -3.69 25.52
#